data_AF-A0ABD7U8X5-F1
#
_entry.id   AF-A0ABD7U8X5-F1
#
_cell.length_a   1.000
_cell.length_b   1.000
_cell.length_c   1.000
_cell.angle_alpha   90.00
_cell.angle_beta   90.00
_cell.angle_gamma   90.00
#
_symmetry.space_group_name_H-M   'P 1'
#
loop_
_entity.id
_entity.type
_entity.pdbx_description
1 polymer ?
#
loop_
_entity_poly.entity_id
_entity_poly.type
_entity_poly.pdbx_seq_one_letter_code
_entity_poly.pdbx_strand_id
1 'polypeptide(L)'
;MNLLKLMTVGCLLSCFSGLMTSCSDDDDAGSKVLLRPVTAMEIVQNKAYLSWKSVEGATEYIVEVYKVVDKGEELYKTETVPGDRSSCVIDLDWEENYKFKVKCEGNGRLSGYWETEVTGVLYRPLSIELGEARTIDTQALISWTPNDTVVITALTAVPMGLETVNSQDIRVYNVSSEEYLAGSKIIDDLTPETSYRVSFYSGDEQSSDTYQARIEVKTTVTENLDEDYGTANRIDLRNEAFDPDYFNKLDWNSLAEGTTFVLPAGKTYVLNSGETVIEFAHSVHFVTPQTLEDYPTFSFDNAFRIVEGGVVDKVTFKRINLRASKSLSEVADNSLSGKQVICPESDVFLINTIDFTNCYIENFRSIVRSKKATGNVGAIAFKECTINAIGNQGIVSTDGKNGNYINDVSFDECTITNICGIADLRNSSSGKSISITNTTFCYAPMENSFLFRVDPSIAVKIENCVFGGSMKIDGKLPKFNELGSGGQDDYTGVYPFSSVNSFQANDRTSSKGSLGLSDSKMSTATLFTAPGTNNFKLNELFTGCSSVGASKWRR
;
A
#
# COMPACT_ATOMS: atom_id res chain seq x y z
N MET A 1 -13.95 -43.27 24.10
CA MET A 1 -14.85 -43.99 25.01
C MET A 1 -15.45 -42.98 25.98
N ASN A 2 -16.75 -43.09 26.29
CA ASN A 2 -17.67 -42.11 26.94
C ASN A 2 -18.32 -41.17 25.92
N LEU A 3 -19.55 -41.35 25.41
CA LEU A 3 -20.78 -41.94 25.97
C LEU A 3 -21.23 -41.22 27.25
N LEU A 4 -21.85 -40.04 27.10
CA LEU A 4 -23.16 -39.69 27.69
C LEU A 4 -23.47 -38.19 27.50
N LYS A 5 -24.78 -37.91 27.42
CA LYS A 5 -25.53 -36.64 27.42
C LYS A 5 -26.04 -36.25 26.02
N LEU A 6 -27.34 -36.19 25.75
CA LEU A 6 -28.53 -36.24 26.62
C LEU A 6 -29.77 -36.57 25.75
N MET A 7 -30.53 -37.60 26.13
CA MET A 7 -31.92 -37.83 25.73
C MET A 7 -32.84 -37.06 26.69
N THR A 8 -33.71 -36.20 26.16
CA THR A 8 -35.04 -35.81 26.68
C THR A 8 -35.72 -35.09 25.51
N VAL A 9 -36.89 -35.44 25.02
CA VAL A 9 -38.21 -35.29 25.63
C VAL A 9 -39.18 -36.26 24.96
N GLY A 10 -39.94 -36.99 25.78
CA GLY A 10 -40.97 -37.93 25.35
C GLY A 10 -42.39 -37.39 25.44
N CYS A 11 -43.27 -38.19 24.83
CA CYS A 11 -44.69 -38.40 25.10
C CYS A 11 -45.68 -37.26 24.84
N LEU A 12 -46.58 -37.49 23.88
CA LEU A 12 -48.01 -37.76 24.11
C LEU A 12 -48.73 -37.84 22.78
N LEU A 13 -49.32 -38.99 22.42
CA LEU A 13 -50.58 -39.07 21.67
C LEU A 13 -51.00 -40.55 21.53
N SER A 14 -51.77 -41.00 22.51
CA SER A 14 -52.74 -42.07 22.35
C SER A 14 -54.11 -41.53 22.79
N CYS A 15 -55.16 -42.08 22.19
CA CYS A 15 -56.59 -41.74 22.27
C CYS A 15 -57.08 -40.72 21.23
N PHE A 16 -57.64 -41.21 20.12
CA PHE A 16 -59.10 -41.27 19.92
C PHE A 16 -59.41 -41.93 18.56
N SER A 17 -60.04 -43.11 18.61
CA SER A 17 -60.76 -43.69 17.48
C SER A 17 -62.23 -43.24 17.58
N GLY A 18 -62.75 -42.62 16.51
CA GLY A 18 -64.12 -42.12 16.46
C GLY A 18 -64.50 -41.55 15.09
N LEU A 19 -65.17 -42.40 14.31
CA LEU A 19 -65.92 -42.23 13.05
C LEU A 19 -66.30 -40.82 12.53
N MET A 20 -66.05 -40.64 11.22
CA MET A 20 -66.89 -40.08 10.15
C MET A 20 -67.49 -38.67 10.31
N THR A 21 -67.10 -37.74 9.43
CA THR A 21 -67.96 -37.23 8.32
C THR A 21 -67.18 -36.24 7.44
N SER A 22 -66.99 -36.64 6.18
CA SER A 22 -67.24 -35.85 4.96
C SER A 22 -66.85 -34.35 4.94
N CYS A 23 -65.69 -34.05 4.35
CA CYS A 23 -65.64 -33.10 3.24
C CYS A 23 -64.96 -33.82 2.06
N SER A 24 -65.78 -34.17 1.08
CA SER A 24 -65.32 -34.50 -0.26
C SER A 24 -64.84 -33.20 -0.91
N ASP A 25 -63.54 -32.97 -0.92
CA ASP A 25 -62.94 -32.14 -1.96
C ASP A 25 -62.30 -33.09 -2.97
N ASP A 26 -62.67 -32.86 -4.22
CA ASP A 26 -62.29 -33.61 -5.42
C ASP A 26 -60.77 -33.72 -5.58
N ASP A 27 -60.20 -34.87 -5.21
CA ASP A 27 -58.85 -35.28 -5.61
C ASP A 27 -58.93 -36.06 -6.93
N ASP A 28 -59.03 -35.37 -8.07
CA ASP A 28 -58.57 -35.99 -9.34
C ASP A 28 -58.16 -34.98 -10.44
N ALA A 29 -57.33 -34.02 -10.06
CA ALA A 29 -56.39 -33.40 -10.99
C ALA A 29 -55.08 -33.17 -10.24
N GLY A 30 -54.20 -34.17 -10.24
CA GLY A 30 -52.88 -34.08 -9.62
C GLY A 30 -52.23 -32.73 -9.92
N SER A 31 -51.80 -32.02 -8.86
CA SER A 31 -51.22 -30.67 -8.96
C SER A 31 -50.33 -30.53 -10.19
N LYS A 32 -50.46 -29.45 -10.98
CA LYS A 32 -49.60 -29.23 -12.15
C LYS A 32 -48.14 -28.93 -11.78
N VAL A 33 -47.83 -28.76 -10.50
CA VAL A 33 -46.55 -28.25 -9.96
C VAL A 33 -46.09 -29.16 -8.82
N LEU A 34 -44.79 -29.39 -8.69
CA LEU A 34 -44.21 -30.11 -7.55
C LEU A 34 -44.03 -29.15 -6.36
N LEU A 35 -44.05 -29.68 -5.13
CA LEU A 35 -43.72 -28.87 -3.96
C LEU A 35 -42.27 -28.42 -4.04
N ARG A 36 -42.01 -27.17 -3.63
CA ARG A 36 -40.64 -26.66 -3.50
C ARG A 36 -39.86 -27.51 -2.48
N PRO A 37 -38.63 -27.95 -2.80
CA PRO A 37 -37.76 -28.61 -1.83
C PRO A 37 -37.50 -27.69 -0.63
N VAL A 38 -37.77 -28.19 0.59
CA VAL A 38 -37.39 -27.48 1.81
C VAL A 38 -35.97 -27.91 2.16
N THR A 39 -35.01 -27.04 1.83
CA THR A 39 -33.58 -27.34 1.93
C THR A 39 -32.96 -26.70 3.16
N ALA A 40 -32.09 -27.45 3.83
CA ALA A 40 -31.12 -26.96 4.79
C ALA A 40 -29.74 -26.97 4.13
N MET A 41 -28.97 -25.91 4.34
CA MET A 41 -27.62 -25.76 3.84
C MET A 41 -26.68 -25.38 4.97
N GLU A 42 -25.52 -26.02 5.00
CA GLU A 42 -24.38 -25.65 5.82
C GLU A 42 -23.14 -25.58 4.94
N ILE A 43 -22.33 -24.54 5.13
CA ILE A 43 -21.00 -24.46 4.52
C ILE A 43 -19.99 -24.84 5.60
N VAL A 44 -19.25 -25.91 5.35
CA VAL A 44 -18.10 -26.29 6.17
C VAL A 44 -16.89 -26.21 5.26
N GLN A 45 -15.92 -25.37 5.62
CA GLN A 45 -14.78 -25.05 4.75
C GLN A 45 -15.26 -24.49 3.41
N ASN A 46 -14.86 -25.09 2.28
CA ASN A 46 -15.32 -24.73 0.94
C ASN A 46 -16.36 -25.70 0.38
N LYS A 47 -17.00 -26.50 1.24
CA LYS A 47 -18.01 -27.48 0.79
C LYS A 47 -19.37 -27.05 1.30
N ALA A 48 -20.31 -26.87 0.38
CA ALA A 48 -21.72 -26.70 0.71
C ALA A 48 -22.38 -28.06 0.83
N TYR A 49 -22.88 -28.36 2.03
CA TYR A 49 -23.68 -29.54 2.33
C TYR A 49 -25.14 -29.13 2.26
N LEU A 50 -25.85 -29.63 1.24
CA LEU A 50 -27.27 -29.39 1.06
C LEU A 50 -28.04 -30.67 1.38
N SER A 51 -29.12 -30.54 2.13
CA SER A 51 -30.06 -31.62 2.39
C SER A 51 -31.50 -31.11 2.37
N TRP A 52 -32.42 -31.92 1.86
CA TRP A 52 -33.82 -31.56 1.76
C TRP A 52 -34.73 -32.74 2.08
N LYS A 53 -36.02 -32.46 2.28
CA LYS A 53 -37.04 -33.52 2.36
C LYS A 53 -37.42 -33.98 0.97
N SER A 54 -37.58 -35.30 0.79
CA SER A 54 -38.05 -35.87 -0.47
C SER A 54 -39.43 -35.32 -0.85
N VAL A 55 -39.55 -34.87 -2.09
CA VAL A 55 -40.79 -34.39 -2.71
C VAL A 55 -41.41 -35.54 -3.48
N GLU A 56 -42.66 -35.87 -3.14
CA GLU A 56 -43.41 -36.91 -3.84
C GLU A 56 -43.59 -36.56 -5.33
N GLY A 57 -43.29 -37.52 -6.19
CA GLY A 57 -43.36 -37.35 -7.66
C GLY A 57 -42.14 -36.71 -8.30
N ALA A 58 -41.11 -36.31 -7.54
CA ALA A 58 -39.84 -35.86 -8.10
C ALA A 58 -38.99 -37.05 -8.59
N THR A 59 -38.46 -36.94 -9.81
CA THR A 59 -37.49 -37.89 -10.38
C THR A 59 -36.06 -37.41 -10.22
N GLU A 60 -35.85 -36.10 -10.07
CA GLU A 60 -34.54 -35.49 -9.77
C GLU A 60 -34.68 -34.11 -9.11
N TYR A 61 -33.58 -33.65 -8.52
CA TYR A 61 -33.37 -32.33 -7.97
C TYR A 61 -32.23 -31.64 -8.72
N ILE A 62 -32.40 -30.36 -8.99
CA ILE A 62 -31.42 -29.54 -9.69
C ILE A 62 -30.94 -28.46 -8.70
N VAL A 63 -29.65 -28.49 -8.40
CA VAL A 63 -28.98 -27.49 -7.57
C VAL A 63 -28.15 -26.60 -8.47
N GLU A 64 -28.53 -25.33 -8.58
CA GLU A 64 -27.80 -24.30 -9.31
C GLU A 64 -27.05 -23.43 -8.29
N VAL A 65 -25.74 -23.30 -8.48
CA VAL A 65 -24.87 -22.45 -7.66
C VAL A 65 -24.47 -21.25 -8.51
N TYR A 66 -24.64 -20.07 -7.96
CA TYR A 66 -24.30 -18.80 -8.59
C TYR A 66 -23.17 -18.13 -7.82
N LYS A 67 -22.15 -17.64 -8.53
CA LYS A 67 -21.10 -16.79 -7.97
C LYS A 67 -21.56 -15.34 -8.03
N VAL A 68 -21.42 -14.61 -6.92
CA VAL A 68 -21.81 -13.20 -6.82
C VAL A 68 -20.60 -12.34 -7.19
N VAL A 69 -20.75 -11.58 -8.26
CA VAL A 69 -19.75 -10.67 -8.83
C VAL A 69 -20.29 -9.24 -8.85
N ASP A 70 -19.43 -8.25 -9.12
CA ASP A 70 -19.83 -6.83 -9.14
C ASP A 70 -20.98 -6.55 -10.14
N LYS A 71 -21.08 -7.36 -11.21
CA LYS A 71 -22.11 -7.25 -12.25
C LYS A 71 -23.40 -8.03 -11.94
N GLY A 72 -23.49 -8.78 -10.84
CA GLY A 72 -24.66 -9.58 -10.45
C GLY A 72 -24.35 -11.02 -10.07
N GLU A 73 -25.15 -11.97 -10.54
CA GLU A 73 -25.02 -13.40 -10.26
C GLU A 73 -24.68 -14.16 -11.55
N GLU A 74 -23.60 -14.93 -11.55
CA GLU A 74 -23.17 -15.77 -12.67
C GLU A 74 -23.31 -17.24 -12.30
N LEU A 75 -23.92 -18.05 -13.18
CA LEU A 75 -24.07 -19.49 -12.93
C LEU A 75 -22.68 -20.15 -12.86
N TYR A 76 -22.33 -20.65 -11.68
CA TYR A 76 -21.05 -21.27 -11.39
C TYR A 76 -21.07 -22.78 -11.65
N LYS A 77 -22.08 -23.48 -11.10
CA LYS A 77 -22.21 -24.93 -11.22
C LYS A 77 -23.66 -25.37 -11.18
N THR A 78 -23.98 -26.43 -11.91
CA THR A 78 -25.26 -27.14 -11.79
C THR A 78 -24.99 -28.58 -11.39
N GLU A 79 -25.62 -29.05 -10.31
CA GLU A 79 -25.56 -30.42 -9.84
C GLU A 79 -26.95 -31.05 -9.95
N THR A 80 -27.05 -32.22 -10.60
CA THR A 80 -28.31 -32.96 -10.75
C THR A 80 -28.29 -34.19 -9.85
N VAL A 81 -29.26 -34.28 -8.95
CA VAL A 81 -29.34 -35.31 -7.92
C VAL A 81 -30.59 -36.17 -8.18
N PRO A 82 -30.45 -37.50 -8.37
CA PRO A 82 -31.60 -38.38 -8.56
C PRO A 82 -32.61 -38.31 -7.42
N GLY A 83 -33.89 -38.53 -7.74
CA GLY A 83 -35.03 -38.33 -6.83
C GLY A 83 -35.05 -39.26 -5.60
N ASP A 84 -34.29 -40.35 -5.64
CA ASP A 84 -34.06 -41.27 -4.52
C ASP A 84 -33.01 -40.76 -3.51
N ARG A 85 -32.32 -39.65 -3.84
CA ARG A 85 -31.37 -38.95 -2.97
C ARG A 85 -31.92 -37.60 -2.56
N SER A 86 -31.60 -37.22 -1.32
CA SER A 86 -32.12 -36.00 -0.69
C SER A 86 -31.02 -35.08 -0.16
N SER A 87 -29.81 -35.22 -0.68
CA SER A 87 -28.64 -34.44 -0.28
C SER A 87 -27.56 -34.47 -1.35
N CYS A 88 -26.75 -33.42 -1.39
CA CYS A 88 -25.51 -33.36 -2.17
C CYS A 88 -24.45 -32.51 -1.45
N VAL A 89 -23.21 -32.68 -1.90
CA VAL A 89 -22.07 -31.85 -1.47
C VAL A 89 -21.52 -31.16 -2.70
N ILE A 90 -21.30 -29.86 -2.62
CA ILE A 90 -20.76 -29.06 -3.70
C ILE A 90 -19.46 -28.41 -3.24
N ASP A 91 -18.35 -28.72 -3.92
CA ASP A 91 -17.08 -28.02 -3.74
C ASP A 91 -17.15 -26.62 -4.37
N LEU A 92 -16.69 -25.63 -3.61
CA LEU A 92 -16.70 -24.21 -3.95
C LEU A 92 -15.25 -23.69 -4.02
N ASP A 93 -15.05 -22.60 -4.77
CA ASP A 93 -13.81 -21.85 -4.64
C ASP A 93 -13.80 -21.07 -3.33
N TRP A 94 -12.60 -20.92 -2.79
CA TRP A 94 -12.32 -20.14 -1.60
C TRP A 94 -12.37 -18.62 -1.83
N GLU A 95 -12.75 -17.89 -0.79
CA GLU A 95 -12.79 -16.42 -0.72
C GLU A 95 -13.71 -15.77 -1.76
N GLU A 96 -14.85 -16.42 -1.99
CA GLU A 96 -15.86 -16.05 -2.97
C GLU A 96 -17.26 -16.03 -2.34
N ASN A 97 -18.19 -15.33 -2.97
CA ASN A 97 -19.57 -15.21 -2.52
C ASN A 97 -20.49 -16.03 -3.42
N TYR A 98 -21.38 -16.83 -2.82
CA TYR A 98 -22.29 -17.71 -3.56
C TYR A 98 -23.75 -17.56 -3.16
N LYS A 99 -24.63 -17.91 -4.09
CA LYS A 99 -26.05 -18.21 -3.85
C LYS A 99 -26.39 -19.59 -4.39
N PHE A 100 -27.27 -20.28 -3.68
CA PHE A 100 -27.71 -21.63 -4.04
C PHE A 100 -29.19 -21.60 -4.35
N LYS A 101 -29.58 -22.26 -5.44
CA LYS A 101 -30.97 -22.44 -5.84
C LYS A 101 -31.27 -23.91 -6.04
N VAL A 102 -32.32 -24.42 -5.39
CA VAL A 102 -32.71 -25.83 -5.48
C VAL A 102 -34.15 -25.94 -5.96
N LYS A 103 -34.37 -26.70 -7.04
CA LYS A 103 -35.69 -27.10 -7.55
C LYS A 103 -35.74 -28.61 -7.75
N CYS A 104 -36.94 -29.16 -7.97
CA CYS A 104 -37.11 -30.53 -8.41
C CYS A 104 -38.01 -30.64 -9.65
N GLU A 105 -37.82 -31.72 -10.38
CA GLU A 105 -38.64 -32.07 -11.54
C GLU A 105 -39.06 -33.52 -11.50
N GLY A 106 -40.17 -33.84 -12.16
CA GLY A 106 -40.67 -35.20 -12.27
C GLY A 106 -41.92 -35.33 -13.11
N ASN A 107 -41.90 -36.28 -14.05
CA ASN A 107 -43.00 -36.57 -14.96
C ASN A 107 -43.56 -35.32 -15.67
N GLY A 108 -42.67 -34.42 -16.11
CA GLY A 108 -43.05 -33.17 -16.80
C GLY A 108 -43.56 -32.05 -15.90
N ARG A 109 -43.47 -32.20 -14.57
CA ARG A 109 -43.81 -31.17 -13.57
C ARG A 109 -42.54 -30.58 -12.97
N LEU A 110 -42.57 -29.28 -12.67
CA LEU A 110 -41.48 -28.53 -12.03
C LEU A 110 -41.92 -27.98 -10.67
N SER A 111 -40.99 -27.79 -9.74
CA SER A 111 -41.21 -27.00 -8.52
C SER A 111 -40.75 -25.54 -8.69
N GLY A 112 -41.12 -24.68 -7.75
CA GLY A 112 -40.40 -23.42 -7.54
C GLY A 112 -39.02 -23.63 -6.89
N TYR A 113 -38.18 -22.60 -6.90
CA TYR A 113 -36.86 -22.62 -6.26
C TYR A 113 -36.93 -22.34 -4.76
N TRP A 114 -36.15 -23.10 -3.99
CA TRP A 114 -35.59 -22.64 -2.73
C TRP A 114 -34.29 -21.90 -3.01
N GLU A 115 -34.08 -20.75 -2.38
CA GLU A 115 -32.91 -19.91 -2.63
C GLU A 115 -32.29 -19.44 -1.31
N THR A 116 -30.97 -19.23 -1.30
CA THR A 116 -30.25 -18.64 -0.17
C THR A 116 -30.01 -17.15 -0.35
N GLU A 117 -29.77 -16.47 0.77
CA GLU A 117 -29.01 -15.21 0.75
C GLU A 117 -27.56 -15.46 0.33
N VAL A 118 -26.84 -14.37 0.02
CA VAL A 118 -25.41 -14.44 -0.32
C VAL A 118 -24.63 -15.03 0.86
N THR A 119 -23.85 -16.08 0.58
CA THR A 119 -22.99 -16.73 1.57
C THR A 119 -21.54 -16.67 1.10
N GLY A 120 -20.68 -16.06 1.91
CA GLY A 120 -19.24 -15.99 1.65
C GLY A 120 -18.52 -17.25 2.13
N VAL A 121 -17.70 -17.84 1.26
CA VAL A 121 -16.76 -18.90 1.60
C VAL A 121 -15.44 -18.21 1.93
N LEU A 122 -15.03 -18.18 3.19
CA LEU A 122 -13.74 -17.61 3.58
C LEU A 122 -12.71 -18.72 3.75
N TYR A 123 -11.56 -18.59 3.10
CA TYR A 123 -10.43 -19.44 3.46
C TYR A 123 -9.81 -18.95 4.75
N ARG A 124 -9.72 -19.83 5.73
CA ARG A 124 -8.93 -19.59 6.95
C ARG A 124 -8.11 -20.81 7.32
N PRO A 125 -6.90 -20.95 6.77
CA PRO A 125 -5.79 -21.37 7.56
C PRO A 125 -5.09 -20.09 7.99
N LEU A 126 -5.05 -19.90 9.29
CA LEU A 126 -4.11 -19.01 9.97
C LEU A 126 -2.64 -19.47 9.80
N SER A 127 -2.34 -20.27 8.77
CA SER A 127 -1.10 -21.05 8.67
C SER A 127 -0.02 -20.35 7.86
N ILE A 128 -0.39 -19.48 6.90
CA ILE A 128 0.57 -18.69 6.13
C ILE A 128 0.33 -17.20 6.37
N GLU A 129 1.40 -16.54 6.79
CA GLU A 129 1.46 -15.09 6.90
C GLU A 129 2.02 -14.54 5.58
N LEU A 130 1.22 -13.76 4.87
CA LEU A 130 1.65 -13.11 3.63
C LEU A 130 2.47 -11.85 3.95
N GLY A 131 3.57 -11.69 3.23
CA GLY A 131 4.38 -10.48 3.27
C GLY A 131 3.86 -9.40 2.32
N GLU A 132 4.66 -8.35 2.14
CA GLU A 132 4.36 -7.28 1.19
C GLU A 132 4.61 -7.76 -0.25
N ALA A 133 3.67 -7.47 -1.15
CA ALA A 133 3.88 -7.64 -2.59
C ALA A 133 4.40 -6.33 -3.19
N ARG A 134 5.39 -6.45 -4.08
CA ARG A 134 5.91 -5.32 -4.87
C ARG A 134 5.75 -5.64 -6.35
N THR A 135 5.36 -4.65 -7.15
CA THR A 135 5.14 -4.82 -8.58
C THR A 135 5.94 -3.83 -9.41
N ILE A 136 6.29 -4.28 -10.61
CA ILE A 136 6.71 -3.44 -11.72
C ILE A 136 5.76 -3.69 -12.89
N ASP A 137 6.09 -3.21 -14.09
CA ASP A 137 5.23 -3.35 -15.27
C ASP A 137 4.97 -4.81 -15.69
N THR A 138 5.98 -5.67 -15.58
CA THR A 138 5.95 -7.04 -16.11
C THR A 138 6.21 -8.11 -15.06
N GLN A 139 6.46 -7.72 -13.81
CA GLN A 139 6.82 -8.66 -12.74
C GLN A 139 6.21 -8.25 -11.41
N ALA A 140 6.07 -9.24 -10.51
CA ALA A 140 5.70 -9.02 -9.13
C ALA A 140 6.57 -9.87 -8.19
N LEU A 141 7.11 -9.27 -7.14
CA LEU A 141 7.68 -9.99 -6.00
C LEU A 141 6.54 -10.29 -5.03
N ILE A 142 6.31 -11.58 -4.81
CA ILE A 142 5.32 -12.11 -3.89
C ILE A 142 6.06 -12.70 -2.70
N SER A 143 5.65 -12.37 -1.47
CA SER A 143 6.36 -12.79 -0.26
C SER A 143 5.44 -13.41 0.80
N TRP A 144 6.01 -14.27 1.64
CA TRP A 144 5.36 -15.00 2.72
C TRP A 144 6.35 -15.35 3.84
N THR A 145 5.85 -15.62 5.03
CA THR A 145 6.65 -16.19 6.13
C THR A 145 6.64 -17.72 6.01
N PRO A 146 7.81 -18.36 5.81
CA PRO A 146 7.91 -19.81 5.80
C PRO A 146 7.53 -20.39 7.17
N ASN A 147 6.86 -21.53 7.18
CA ASN A 147 6.48 -22.27 8.38
C ASN A 147 6.54 -23.78 8.16
N ASP A 148 6.43 -24.53 9.27
CA ASP A 148 6.57 -25.99 9.27
C ASP A 148 5.27 -26.75 8.92
N THR A 149 4.15 -26.04 8.72
CA THR A 149 2.83 -26.67 8.53
C THR A 149 2.41 -26.73 7.08
N VAL A 150 2.71 -25.68 6.30
CA VAL A 150 2.30 -25.56 4.90
C VAL A 150 3.49 -25.11 4.06
N VAL A 151 3.88 -25.93 3.09
CA VAL A 151 4.92 -25.57 2.11
C VAL A 151 4.24 -25.08 0.83
N ILE A 152 4.50 -23.84 0.43
CA ILE A 152 4.05 -23.34 -0.88
C ILE A 152 4.91 -23.95 -1.96
N THR A 153 4.26 -24.58 -2.94
CA THR A 153 4.88 -25.29 -4.06
C THR A 153 4.54 -24.65 -5.40
N ALA A 154 3.45 -23.87 -5.47
CA ALA A 154 3.07 -23.17 -6.69
C ALA A 154 2.29 -21.88 -6.41
N LEU A 155 2.43 -20.92 -7.32
CA LEU A 155 1.59 -19.73 -7.43
C LEU A 155 0.87 -19.74 -8.77
N THR A 156 -0.37 -19.23 -8.82
CA THR A 156 -1.03 -18.92 -10.08
C THR A 156 -1.38 -17.45 -10.16
N ALA A 157 -1.11 -16.79 -11.28
CA ALA A 157 -1.54 -15.42 -11.54
C ALA A 157 -2.64 -15.41 -12.60
N VAL A 158 -3.80 -14.83 -12.25
CA VAL A 158 -4.96 -14.73 -13.13
C VAL A 158 -5.30 -13.25 -13.32
N PRO A 159 -5.35 -12.74 -14.57
CA PRO A 159 -5.74 -11.36 -14.83
C PRO A 159 -7.19 -11.12 -14.43
N MET A 160 -7.44 -9.99 -13.75
CA MET A 160 -8.75 -9.58 -13.28
C MET A 160 -9.44 -8.69 -14.32
N GLY A 161 -10.77 -8.72 -14.34
CA GLY A 161 -11.58 -7.86 -15.22
C GLY A 161 -11.82 -8.41 -16.64
N LEU A 162 -11.36 -9.64 -16.93
CA LEU A 162 -11.75 -10.36 -18.15
C LEU A 162 -13.13 -11.00 -17.97
N GLU A 163 -13.98 -10.94 -19.00
CA GLU A 163 -15.33 -11.57 -18.97
C GLU A 163 -15.26 -13.10 -18.99
N THR A 164 -14.19 -13.66 -19.56
CA THR A 164 -13.89 -15.09 -19.53
C THR A 164 -12.40 -15.26 -19.35
N VAL A 165 -11.99 -16.00 -18.32
CA VAL A 165 -10.59 -16.41 -18.11
C VAL A 165 -10.37 -17.73 -18.84
N ASN A 166 -9.53 -17.74 -19.88
CA ASN A 166 -9.13 -18.98 -20.52
C ASN A 166 -7.96 -19.61 -19.74
N SER A 167 -7.76 -20.91 -19.89
CA SER A 167 -6.61 -21.60 -19.27
C SER A 167 -5.25 -21.03 -19.71
N GLN A 168 -5.18 -20.40 -20.89
CA GLN A 168 -3.98 -19.73 -21.39
C GLN A 168 -3.69 -18.39 -20.67
N ASP A 169 -4.70 -17.80 -20.03
CA ASP A 169 -4.55 -16.55 -19.27
C ASP A 169 -4.01 -16.81 -17.85
N ILE A 170 -4.05 -18.07 -17.40
CA ILE A 170 -3.56 -18.51 -16.09
C ILE A 170 -2.07 -18.82 -16.21
N ARG A 171 -1.25 -18.04 -15.52
CA ARG A 171 0.19 -18.33 -15.40
C ARG A 171 0.44 -19.14 -14.15
N VAL A 172 1.21 -20.22 -14.28
CA VAL A 172 1.58 -21.09 -13.17
C VAL A 172 3.08 -20.96 -12.93
N TYR A 173 3.45 -20.72 -11.67
CA TYR A 173 4.83 -20.54 -11.24
C TYR A 173 5.15 -21.53 -10.13
N ASN A 174 6.05 -22.48 -10.42
CA ASN A 174 6.52 -23.43 -9.40
C ASN A 174 7.43 -22.72 -8.41
N VAL A 175 7.28 -23.03 -7.13
CA VAL A 175 8.10 -22.51 -6.03
C VAL A 175 9.09 -23.60 -5.63
N SER A 176 10.39 -23.34 -5.79
CA SER A 176 11.42 -24.26 -5.33
C SER A 176 11.52 -24.27 -3.80
N SER A 177 12.14 -25.29 -3.21
CA SER A 177 12.39 -25.31 -1.76
C SER A 177 13.26 -24.13 -1.31
N GLU A 178 14.17 -23.66 -2.17
CA GLU A 178 15.02 -22.50 -1.90
C GLU A 178 14.21 -21.20 -1.88
N GLU A 179 13.31 -21.02 -2.86
CA GLU A 179 12.38 -19.87 -2.92
C GLU A 179 11.40 -19.89 -1.73
N TYR A 180 10.87 -21.06 -1.38
CA TYR A 180 10.01 -21.24 -0.22
C TYR A 180 10.71 -20.82 1.07
N LEU A 181 11.94 -21.27 1.30
CA LEU A 181 12.72 -20.92 2.48
C LEU A 181 13.18 -19.45 2.48
N ALA A 182 13.41 -18.87 1.30
CA ALA A 182 13.66 -17.44 1.15
C ALA A 182 12.41 -16.58 1.44
N GLY A 183 11.23 -17.18 1.50
CA GLY A 183 9.97 -16.49 1.82
C GLY A 183 9.48 -15.58 0.70
N SER A 184 9.95 -15.78 -0.54
CA SER A 184 9.49 -14.97 -1.67
C SER A 184 9.76 -15.61 -3.03
N LYS A 185 8.99 -15.18 -4.03
CA LYS A 185 9.19 -15.51 -5.43
C LYS A 185 8.87 -14.31 -6.31
N ILE A 186 9.69 -14.10 -7.34
CA ILE A 186 9.36 -13.19 -8.43
C ILE A 186 8.57 -13.97 -9.46
N ILE A 187 7.38 -13.48 -9.78
CA ILE A 187 6.59 -13.93 -10.93
C ILE A 187 6.76 -12.91 -12.06
N ASP A 188 6.90 -13.39 -13.28
CA ASP A 188 7.27 -12.60 -14.44
C ASP A 188 6.29 -12.76 -15.62
N ASP A 189 6.67 -12.18 -16.76
CA ASP A 189 5.91 -12.09 -18.00
C ASP A 189 4.56 -11.36 -17.89
N LEU A 190 4.23 -10.72 -16.75
CA LEU A 190 2.94 -10.09 -16.53
C LEU A 190 2.68 -8.95 -17.52
N THR A 191 1.42 -8.61 -17.74
CA THR A 191 1.03 -7.50 -18.61
C THR A 191 1.04 -6.20 -17.81
N PRO A 192 1.61 -5.09 -18.34
CA PRO A 192 1.53 -3.77 -17.71
C PRO A 192 0.11 -3.32 -17.41
N GLU A 193 -0.04 -2.47 -16.39
CA GLU A 193 -1.31 -1.87 -15.96
C GLU A 193 -2.48 -2.85 -15.72
N THR A 194 -2.16 -4.11 -15.41
CA THR A 194 -3.13 -5.19 -15.25
C THR A 194 -3.18 -5.63 -13.79
N SER A 195 -4.39 -5.72 -13.24
CA SER A 195 -4.61 -6.34 -11.93
C SER A 195 -4.61 -7.85 -12.07
N TYR A 196 -3.90 -8.53 -11.17
CA TYR A 196 -3.84 -9.98 -11.09
C TYR A 196 -4.29 -10.45 -9.71
N ARG A 197 -5.06 -11.54 -9.72
CA ARG A 197 -5.27 -12.38 -8.54
C ARG A 197 -4.17 -13.44 -8.52
N VAL A 198 -3.34 -13.40 -7.49
CA VAL A 198 -2.28 -14.38 -7.26
C VAL A 198 -2.71 -15.33 -6.15
N SER A 199 -2.85 -16.61 -6.48
CA SER A 199 -3.26 -17.67 -5.56
C SER A 199 -2.08 -18.58 -5.23
N PHE A 200 -2.00 -19.03 -3.97
CA PHE A 200 -0.93 -19.85 -3.43
C PHE A 200 -1.43 -21.28 -3.24
N TYR A 201 -0.59 -22.27 -3.52
CA TYR A 201 -0.95 -23.69 -3.40
C TYR A 201 0.17 -24.49 -2.71
N SER A 202 -0.21 -25.58 -2.05
CA SER A 202 0.70 -26.58 -1.48
C SER A 202 0.55 -27.94 -2.17
N GLY A 203 1.64 -28.69 -2.32
CA GLY A 203 1.64 -29.97 -3.04
C GLY A 203 1.63 -29.84 -4.57
N ASP A 204 1.29 -30.91 -5.27
CA ASP A 204 1.58 -31.02 -6.71
C ASP A 204 0.46 -30.47 -7.62
N GLU A 205 -0.76 -30.32 -7.11
CA GLU A 205 -1.93 -29.88 -7.87
C GLU A 205 -2.39 -28.47 -7.47
N GLN A 206 -2.95 -27.70 -8.41
CA GLN A 206 -3.58 -26.41 -8.13
C GLN A 206 -5.10 -26.58 -8.12
N SER A 207 -5.63 -26.98 -6.96
CA SER A 207 -7.05 -27.23 -6.75
C SER A 207 -7.54 -26.53 -5.49
N SER A 208 -8.84 -26.60 -5.23
CA SER A 208 -9.43 -26.04 -4.01
C SER A 208 -8.88 -26.68 -2.72
N ASP A 209 -8.43 -27.93 -2.79
CA ASP A 209 -7.93 -28.68 -1.64
C ASP A 209 -6.48 -28.29 -1.29
N THR A 210 -5.71 -27.82 -2.28
CA THR A 210 -4.31 -27.40 -2.11
C THR A 210 -4.14 -25.89 -1.95
N TYR A 211 -5.17 -25.10 -2.20
CA TYR A 211 -5.20 -23.64 -2.03
C TYR A 211 -4.71 -23.22 -0.63
N GLN A 212 -3.93 -22.13 -0.52
CA GLN A 212 -3.32 -21.68 0.74
C GLN A 212 -3.53 -20.21 1.07
N ALA A 213 -3.66 -19.34 0.07
CA ALA A 213 -3.90 -17.92 0.25
C ALA A 213 -4.16 -17.26 -1.11
N ARG A 214 -4.55 -16.00 -1.09
CA ARG A 214 -4.44 -15.10 -2.24
C ARG A 214 -3.91 -13.73 -1.86
N ILE A 215 -3.35 -13.06 -2.86
CA ILE A 215 -3.08 -11.64 -2.85
C ILE A 215 -3.50 -11.05 -4.19
N GLU A 216 -3.97 -9.81 -4.17
CA GLU A 216 -4.21 -9.03 -5.38
C GLU A 216 -3.03 -8.09 -5.59
N VAL A 217 -2.53 -8.05 -6.83
CA VAL A 217 -1.42 -7.18 -7.22
C VAL A 217 -1.81 -6.45 -8.49
N LYS A 218 -1.28 -5.24 -8.68
CA LYS A 218 -1.47 -4.48 -9.91
C LYS A 218 -0.10 -4.11 -10.48
N THR A 219 0.16 -4.54 -11.71
CA THR A 219 1.37 -4.13 -12.42
C THR A 219 1.32 -2.65 -12.77
N THR A 220 2.49 -2.02 -12.89
CA THR A 220 2.59 -0.60 -13.19
C THR A 220 2.62 -0.32 -14.69
N VAL A 221 2.53 0.94 -15.08
CA VAL A 221 2.79 1.37 -16.46
C VAL A 221 4.24 1.09 -16.84
N THR A 222 4.47 0.69 -18.10
CA THR A 222 5.83 0.55 -18.65
C THR A 222 6.53 1.89 -18.69
N GLU A 223 7.76 1.91 -18.20
CA GLU A 223 8.59 3.11 -18.16
C GLU A 223 9.32 3.33 -19.48
N ASN A 224 9.26 4.56 -20.01
CA ASN A 224 9.98 4.95 -21.22
C ASN A 224 11.01 6.04 -20.91
N LEU A 225 12.21 5.62 -20.49
CA LEU A 225 13.28 6.56 -20.15
C LEU A 225 13.74 7.42 -21.33
N ASP A 226 13.61 6.92 -22.56
CA ASP A 226 13.99 7.67 -23.76
C ASP A 226 13.03 8.84 -24.02
N GLU A 227 11.75 8.66 -23.72
CA GLU A 227 10.74 9.71 -23.81
C GLU A 227 10.85 10.70 -22.63
N ASP A 228 11.07 10.19 -21.42
CA ASP A 228 11.15 11.01 -20.21
C ASP A 228 12.41 11.89 -20.16
N TYR A 229 13.56 11.38 -20.65
CA TYR A 229 14.88 12.01 -20.45
C TYR A 229 15.73 12.15 -21.72
N GLY A 230 15.31 11.56 -22.85
CA GLY A 230 16.10 11.53 -24.07
C GLY A 230 17.30 10.60 -24.01
N THR A 231 17.99 10.45 -25.15
CA THR A 231 19.13 9.54 -25.30
C THR A 231 20.46 10.24 -25.50
N ALA A 232 20.46 11.53 -25.85
CA ALA A 232 21.65 12.25 -26.31
C ALA A 232 22.73 12.41 -25.23
N ASN A 233 22.34 12.66 -23.98
CA ASN A 233 23.24 12.92 -22.85
C ASN A 233 23.13 11.84 -21.75
N ARG A 234 22.84 10.59 -22.16
CA ARG A 234 22.65 9.49 -21.21
C ARG A 234 23.96 8.79 -20.87
N ILE A 235 24.20 8.62 -19.58
CA ILE A 235 25.28 7.82 -19.01
C ILE A 235 24.64 6.62 -18.32
N ASP A 236 24.67 5.46 -18.96
CA ASP A 236 24.07 4.23 -18.41
C ASP A 236 25.13 3.41 -17.66
N LEU A 237 25.00 3.34 -16.34
CA LEU A 237 25.95 2.66 -15.46
C LEU A 237 25.54 1.23 -15.13
N ARG A 238 24.41 0.73 -15.67
CA ARG A 238 23.86 -0.58 -15.27
C ARG A 238 24.76 -1.76 -15.66
N ASN A 239 25.45 -1.63 -16.79
CA ASN A 239 26.34 -2.66 -17.33
C ASN A 239 27.83 -2.33 -17.15
N GLU A 240 28.14 -1.22 -16.48
CA GLU A 240 29.51 -0.79 -16.22
C GLU A 240 30.07 -1.45 -14.97
N ALA A 241 31.40 -1.56 -14.89
CA ALA A 241 32.05 -2.03 -13.68
C ALA A 241 31.73 -1.07 -12.52
N PHE A 242 31.23 -1.61 -11.43
CA PHE A 242 30.80 -0.79 -10.30
C PHE A 242 32.00 -0.13 -9.59
N ASP A 243 31.97 1.20 -9.51
CA ASP A 243 32.92 2.02 -8.77
C ASP A 243 32.16 2.88 -7.73
N PRO A 244 32.32 2.64 -6.41
CA PRO A 244 31.62 3.40 -5.38
C PRO A 244 32.01 4.89 -5.37
N ASP A 245 33.18 5.25 -5.89
CA ASP A 245 33.70 6.62 -5.94
C ASP A 245 33.48 7.30 -7.31
N TYR A 246 32.69 6.68 -8.21
CA TYR A 246 32.46 7.16 -9.58
C TYR A 246 32.18 8.67 -9.65
N PHE A 247 31.24 9.14 -8.84
CA PHE A 247 30.82 10.55 -8.82
C PHE A 247 31.86 11.51 -8.23
N ASN A 248 32.80 11.03 -7.42
CA ASN A 248 33.89 11.85 -6.90
C ASN A 248 35.00 12.07 -7.93
N LYS A 249 35.06 11.25 -8.98
CA LYS A 249 36.07 11.31 -10.04
C LYS A 249 35.58 12.02 -11.31
N LEU A 250 34.29 12.36 -11.36
CA LEU A 250 33.64 12.95 -12.51
C LEU A 250 33.99 14.45 -12.64
N ASP A 251 34.27 14.90 -13.86
CA ASP A 251 34.36 16.32 -14.16
C ASP A 251 32.97 16.92 -14.37
N TRP A 252 32.35 17.36 -13.27
CA TRP A 252 30.98 17.91 -13.23
C TRP A 252 30.78 19.13 -14.12
N ASN A 253 31.83 19.94 -14.34
CA ASN A 253 31.75 21.13 -15.19
C ASN A 253 31.68 20.77 -16.68
N SER A 254 32.16 19.58 -17.05
CA SER A 254 32.17 19.10 -18.43
C SER A 254 30.86 18.44 -18.86
N LEU A 255 29.94 18.19 -17.93
CA LEU A 255 28.66 17.54 -18.23
C LEU A 255 27.83 18.39 -19.18
N ALA A 256 27.14 17.73 -20.11
CA ALA A 256 26.17 18.40 -20.97
C ALA A 256 24.89 18.72 -20.20
N GLU A 257 24.16 19.74 -20.66
CA GLU A 257 22.85 20.10 -20.11
C GLU A 257 21.88 18.91 -20.17
N GLY A 258 21.22 18.62 -19.04
CA GLY A 258 20.26 17.51 -18.93
C GLY A 258 20.90 16.13 -18.92
N THR A 259 22.15 16.00 -18.49
CA THR A 259 22.81 14.69 -18.40
C THR A 259 22.01 13.75 -17.49
N THR A 260 21.73 12.54 -17.97
CA THR A 260 20.94 11.53 -17.25
C THR A 260 21.80 10.32 -16.90
N PHE A 261 22.00 10.08 -15.62
CA PHE A 261 22.64 8.88 -15.08
C PHE A 261 21.60 7.78 -14.85
N VAL A 262 21.71 6.67 -15.58
CA VAL A 262 20.90 5.48 -15.33
C VAL A 262 21.68 4.55 -14.40
N LEU A 263 21.15 4.33 -13.19
CA LEU A 263 21.87 3.66 -12.11
C LEU A 263 21.43 2.19 -11.96
N PRO A 264 22.37 1.25 -11.69
CA PRO A 264 22.04 -0.12 -11.31
C PRO A 264 21.35 -0.18 -9.94
N ALA A 265 20.48 -1.18 -9.74
CA ALA A 265 19.88 -1.46 -8.45
C ALA A 265 20.91 -1.97 -7.42
N GLY A 266 20.62 -1.77 -6.14
CA GLY A 266 21.37 -2.34 -5.00
C GLY A 266 22.81 -1.85 -4.82
N LYS A 267 23.27 -0.83 -5.56
CA LYS A 267 24.65 -0.30 -5.48
C LYS A 267 24.75 0.95 -4.61
N THR A 268 25.87 1.14 -3.92
CA THR A 268 26.08 2.30 -3.03
C THR A 268 27.21 3.20 -3.52
N TYR A 269 26.88 4.40 -3.95
CA TYR A 269 27.85 5.44 -4.31
C TYR A 269 28.16 6.34 -3.12
N VAL A 270 29.44 6.58 -2.85
CA VAL A 270 29.88 7.57 -1.87
C VAL A 270 29.98 8.92 -2.56
N LEU A 271 29.41 9.96 -1.96
CA LEU A 271 29.36 11.29 -2.54
C LEU A 271 30.04 12.32 -1.64
N ASN A 272 30.78 13.23 -2.29
CA ASN A 272 31.51 14.32 -1.64
C ASN A 272 32.54 13.81 -0.61
N SER A 273 33.24 12.72 -0.94
CA SER A 273 34.23 12.13 -0.04
C SER A 273 35.56 12.89 -0.07
N GLY A 274 36.21 12.95 1.09
CA GLY A 274 37.48 13.64 1.26
C GLY A 274 37.37 15.15 1.03
N GLU A 275 38.18 15.69 0.12
CA GLU A 275 38.16 17.12 -0.25
C GLU A 275 37.23 17.41 -1.45
N THR A 276 36.58 16.39 -2.00
CA THR A 276 35.74 16.53 -3.19
C THR A 276 34.45 17.26 -2.86
N VAL A 277 34.11 18.25 -3.68
CA VAL A 277 32.84 18.96 -3.65
C VAL A 277 32.19 18.84 -5.02
N ILE A 278 31.01 18.23 -5.05
CA ILE A 278 30.19 18.07 -6.23
C ILE A 278 29.29 19.31 -6.36
N GLU A 279 29.48 20.04 -7.45
CA GLU A 279 28.72 21.25 -7.77
C GLU A 279 28.06 21.11 -9.15
N PHE A 280 26.77 21.42 -9.24
CA PHE A 280 26.05 21.38 -10.51
C PHE A 280 26.19 22.73 -11.22
N ALA A 281 26.58 22.67 -12.49
CA ALA A 281 26.53 23.80 -13.43
C ALA A 281 25.34 23.71 -14.41
N HIS A 282 24.77 22.51 -14.54
CA HIS A 282 23.80 22.12 -15.55
C HIS A 282 22.68 21.27 -14.93
N SER A 283 21.58 21.08 -15.65
CA SER A 283 20.54 20.11 -15.27
C SER A 283 21.09 18.69 -15.27
N VAL A 284 20.72 17.91 -14.24
CA VAL A 284 21.17 16.53 -14.04
C VAL A 284 20.04 15.64 -13.52
N HIS A 285 19.97 14.42 -14.03
CA HIS A 285 18.96 13.44 -13.63
C HIS A 285 19.64 12.15 -13.16
N PHE A 286 19.25 11.66 -11.99
CA PHE A 286 19.66 10.37 -11.45
C PHE A 286 18.43 9.46 -11.41
N VAL A 287 18.46 8.39 -12.21
CA VAL A 287 17.28 7.57 -12.46
C VAL A 287 17.63 6.09 -12.33
N THR A 288 16.86 5.37 -11.52
CA THR A 288 16.84 3.91 -11.54
C THR A 288 15.55 3.44 -12.21
N PRO A 289 15.64 2.60 -13.27
CA PRO A 289 14.48 1.98 -13.89
C PRO A 289 13.65 1.19 -12.87
N GLN A 290 12.46 0.75 -13.28
CA GLN A 290 11.65 -0.14 -12.45
C GLN A 290 12.47 -1.36 -12.00
N THR A 291 12.42 -1.66 -10.71
CA THR A 291 13.16 -2.78 -10.12
C THR A 291 12.41 -3.33 -8.92
N LEU A 292 12.52 -4.65 -8.73
CA LEU A 292 12.08 -5.36 -7.52
C LEU A 292 13.23 -5.53 -6.51
N GLU A 293 14.46 -5.18 -6.89
CA GLU A 293 15.61 -5.12 -5.99
C GLU A 293 15.60 -3.84 -5.14
N ASP A 294 16.59 -3.69 -4.27
CA ASP A 294 16.79 -2.45 -3.53
C ASP A 294 17.22 -1.31 -4.45
N TYR A 295 16.80 -0.09 -4.14
CA TYR A 295 17.29 1.10 -4.85
C TYR A 295 18.79 1.32 -4.60
N PRO A 296 19.53 1.90 -5.57
CA PRO A 296 20.88 2.34 -5.30
C PRO A 296 20.88 3.39 -4.19
N THR A 297 21.97 3.42 -3.44
CA THR A 297 22.17 4.34 -2.33
C THR A 297 23.21 5.39 -2.68
N PHE A 298 22.87 6.65 -2.47
CA PHE A 298 23.82 7.74 -2.37
C PHE A 298 24.13 7.99 -0.90
N SER A 299 25.38 7.76 -0.52
CA SER A 299 25.92 7.98 0.83
C SER A 299 26.64 9.33 0.87
N PHE A 300 26.07 10.30 1.57
CA PHE A 300 26.51 11.70 1.54
C PHE A 300 27.45 12.04 2.70
N ASP A 301 28.71 12.37 2.40
CA ASP A 301 29.62 13.02 3.33
C ASP A 301 29.38 14.54 3.40
N ASN A 302 28.91 15.11 2.29
CA ASN A 302 28.48 16.50 2.20
C ASN A 302 27.36 16.66 1.16
N ALA A 303 26.68 17.81 1.18
CA ALA A 303 25.59 18.10 0.26
C ALA A 303 26.08 18.41 -1.16
N PHE A 304 25.26 18.14 -2.18
CA PHE A 304 25.42 18.74 -3.50
C PHE A 304 25.32 20.26 -3.41
N ARG A 305 26.10 20.95 -4.23
CA ARG A 305 26.09 22.41 -4.38
C ARG A 305 25.77 22.83 -5.80
N ILE A 306 25.67 24.13 -6.01
CA ILE A 306 25.52 24.77 -7.32
C ILE A 306 26.69 25.72 -7.50
N VAL A 307 27.30 25.71 -8.68
CA VAL A 307 28.38 26.65 -9.01
C VAL A 307 27.90 28.11 -8.90
N GLU A 308 28.81 29.04 -8.63
CA GLU A 308 28.47 30.47 -8.57
C GLU A 308 27.90 30.97 -9.91
N GLY A 309 26.75 31.64 -9.86
CA GLY A 309 26.02 32.08 -11.04
C GLY A 309 25.34 30.96 -11.83
N GLY A 310 25.36 29.72 -11.33
CA GLY A 310 24.77 28.56 -11.99
C GLY A 310 23.26 28.71 -12.19
N VAL A 311 22.80 28.33 -13.37
CA VAL A 311 21.38 28.29 -13.74
C VAL A 311 21.04 26.85 -14.11
N VAL A 312 20.41 26.15 -13.19
CA VAL A 312 20.01 24.75 -13.34
C VAL A 312 18.51 24.71 -13.54
N ASP A 313 18.04 24.19 -14.66
CA ASP A 313 16.60 24.07 -14.89
C ASP A 313 16.02 22.96 -14.00
N LYS A 314 16.63 21.76 -14.03
CA LYS A 314 16.07 20.60 -13.33
C LYS A 314 17.12 19.69 -12.71
N VAL A 315 16.90 19.31 -11.45
CA VAL A 315 17.60 18.21 -10.77
C VAL A 315 16.59 17.12 -10.44
N THR A 316 16.89 15.87 -10.75
CA THR A 316 15.96 14.74 -10.50
C THR A 316 16.63 13.58 -9.78
N PHE A 317 15.92 13.04 -8.80
CA PHE A 317 16.21 11.75 -8.17
C PHE A 317 14.99 10.87 -8.31
N LYS A 318 15.12 9.73 -8.99
CA LYS A 318 14.04 8.76 -9.17
C LYS A 318 14.48 7.37 -8.73
N ARG A 319 13.81 6.81 -7.72
CA ARG A 319 14.09 5.48 -7.14
C ARG A 319 15.52 5.34 -6.60
N ILE A 320 15.88 6.23 -5.68
CA ILE A 320 17.21 6.27 -5.05
C ILE A 320 17.05 6.37 -3.53
N ASN A 321 17.89 5.64 -2.81
CA ASN A 321 18.08 5.81 -1.37
C ASN A 321 19.08 6.94 -1.14
N LEU A 322 18.66 8.05 -0.54
CA LEU A 322 19.51 9.17 -0.15
C LEU A 322 19.76 9.06 1.35
N ARG A 323 21.03 8.87 1.76
CA ARG A 323 21.39 8.71 3.18
C ARG A 323 22.65 9.50 3.51
N ALA A 324 22.69 10.15 4.65
CA ALA A 324 23.97 10.66 5.15
C ALA A 324 24.92 9.49 5.45
N SER A 325 26.22 9.69 5.26
CA SER A 325 27.24 8.66 5.53
C SER A 325 27.34 8.28 6.99
N LYS A 326 27.10 9.24 7.89
CA LYS A 326 26.98 9.01 9.33
C LYS A 326 25.75 8.13 9.62
N SER A 327 25.90 7.09 10.42
CA SER A 327 24.78 6.21 10.80
C SER A 327 23.78 6.92 11.72
N LEU A 328 22.50 6.50 11.66
CA LEU A 328 21.47 6.94 12.59
C LEU A 328 21.81 6.60 14.05
N SER A 329 22.50 5.48 14.29
CA SER A 329 22.93 5.08 15.64
C SER A 329 23.96 6.01 16.26
N GLU A 330 24.61 6.85 15.46
CA GLU A 330 25.64 7.81 15.89
C GLU A 330 25.07 9.22 16.10
N VAL A 331 23.76 9.40 15.93
CA VAL A 331 23.07 10.67 16.17
C VAL A 331 23.15 11.02 17.65
N ALA A 332 23.63 12.23 17.96
CA ALA A 332 23.79 12.72 19.34
C ALA A 332 22.75 13.78 19.71
N ASP A 333 22.12 14.42 18.72
CA ASP A 333 21.10 15.44 18.92
C ASP A 333 20.18 15.57 17.69
N ASN A 334 19.19 16.45 17.78
CA ASN A 334 18.22 16.73 16.73
C ASN A 334 18.77 17.43 15.47
N SER A 335 20.08 17.65 15.36
CA SER A 335 20.73 18.06 14.10
C SER A 335 21.03 16.85 13.20
N LEU A 336 20.86 15.63 13.70
CA LEU A 336 21.07 14.37 12.97
C LEU A 336 22.50 14.26 12.40
N SER A 337 22.64 14.01 11.10
CA SER A 337 23.95 14.02 10.43
C SER A 337 24.59 15.40 10.34
N GLY A 338 23.82 16.48 10.51
CA GLY A 338 24.27 17.84 10.25
C GLY A 338 24.30 18.22 8.76
N LYS A 339 24.03 17.26 7.85
CA LYS A 339 24.17 17.41 6.40
C LYS A 339 22.85 17.68 5.70
N GLN A 340 22.94 18.00 4.42
CA GLN A 340 21.80 18.15 3.51
C GLN A 340 22.01 17.31 2.25
N VAL A 341 20.95 17.08 1.47
CA VAL A 341 21.08 16.50 0.13
C VAL A 341 21.55 17.57 -0.84
N ILE A 342 20.86 18.72 -0.87
CA ILE A 342 21.22 19.88 -1.69
C ILE A 342 21.34 21.10 -0.77
N CYS A 343 22.50 21.75 -0.81
CA CYS A 343 22.76 22.98 -0.07
C CYS A 343 23.65 23.91 -0.88
N PRO A 344 23.07 24.74 -1.76
CA PRO A 344 23.82 25.75 -2.49
C PRO A 344 24.43 26.75 -1.49
N GLU A 345 25.75 26.96 -1.59
CA GLU A 345 26.49 27.89 -0.75
C GLU A 345 27.03 29.11 -1.51
N SER A 346 26.86 29.11 -2.84
CA SER A 346 27.08 30.23 -3.75
C SER A 346 26.15 31.40 -3.43
N ASP A 347 26.63 32.62 -3.66
CA ASP A 347 25.87 33.82 -3.37
C ASP A 347 24.73 33.99 -4.38
N VAL A 348 25.01 33.78 -5.67
CA VAL A 348 24.03 33.83 -6.75
C VAL A 348 23.87 32.44 -7.38
N PHE A 349 22.63 31.95 -7.43
CA PHE A 349 22.27 30.75 -8.20
C PHE A 349 20.77 30.70 -8.49
N LEU A 350 20.39 29.93 -9.50
CA LEU A 350 19.01 29.57 -9.80
C LEU A 350 18.88 28.06 -9.99
N ILE A 351 17.93 27.45 -9.29
CA ILE A 351 17.44 26.10 -9.58
C ILE A 351 15.94 26.21 -9.87
N ASN A 352 15.46 25.91 -11.08
CA ASN A 352 14.02 26.02 -11.34
C ASN A 352 13.23 24.89 -10.68
N THR A 353 13.71 23.65 -10.74
CA THR A 353 12.98 22.50 -10.17
C THR A 353 13.91 21.44 -9.57
N ILE A 354 13.53 20.90 -8.42
CA ILE A 354 14.15 19.72 -7.80
C ILE A 354 13.05 18.67 -7.56
N ASP A 355 13.17 17.53 -8.22
CA ASP A 355 12.21 16.43 -8.14
C ASP A 355 12.79 15.21 -7.42
N PHE A 356 12.09 14.75 -6.39
CA PHE A 356 12.30 13.45 -5.75
C PHE A 356 11.09 12.57 -6.03
N THR A 357 11.28 11.47 -6.74
CA THR A 357 10.21 10.53 -7.09
C THR A 357 10.54 9.14 -6.59
N ASN A 358 9.69 8.60 -5.71
CA ASN A 358 9.82 7.27 -5.14
C ASN A 358 11.22 7.06 -4.51
N CYS A 359 11.70 8.06 -3.77
CA CYS A 359 12.97 8.01 -3.05
C CYS A 359 12.78 7.63 -1.58
N TYR A 360 13.78 6.96 -1.01
CA TYR A 360 13.94 6.85 0.45
C TYR A 360 14.96 7.87 0.91
N ILE A 361 14.60 8.79 1.81
CA ILE A 361 15.49 9.87 2.25
C ILE A 361 15.63 9.82 3.76
N GLU A 362 16.86 9.68 4.26
CA GLU A 362 17.09 9.43 5.69
C GLU A 362 18.33 10.12 6.26
N ASN A 363 18.19 10.55 7.53
CA ASN A 363 19.27 11.05 8.37
C ASN A 363 19.92 12.34 7.87
N PHE A 364 19.10 13.33 7.51
CA PHE A 364 19.60 14.65 7.12
C PHE A 364 19.15 15.72 8.10
N ARG A 365 19.96 16.77 8.29
CA ARG A 365 19.52 17.94 9.03
C ARG A 365 18.40 18.69 8.30
N SER A 366 18.47 18.71 6.97
CA SER A 366 17.47 19.21 6.02
C SER A 366 17.66 18.50 4.68
N ILE A 367 16.64 18.33 3.85
CA ILE A 367 16.84 17.75 2.50
C ILE A 367 17.38 18.83 1.57
N VAL A 368 16.66 19.95 1.47
CA VAL A 368 17.06 21.10 0.66
C VAL A 368 17.17 22.33 1.55
N ARG A 369 18.37 22.92 1.59
CA ARG A 369 18.61 24.18 2.31
C ARG A 369 19.23 25.20 1.39
N SER A 370 18.57 26.35 1.23
CA SER A 370 19.21 27.50 0.60
C SER A 370 19.84 28.41 1.65
N LYS A 371 21.14 28.76 1.51
CA LYS A 371 21.90 29.51 2.54
C LYS A 371 22.14 30.99 2.26
N LYS A 372 22.21 31.42 1.00
CA LYS A 372 22.71 32.76 0.64
C LYS A 372 21.63 33.71 0.12
N ALA A 373 21.92 35.01 0.26
CA ALA A 373 20.98 36.12 0.15
C ALA A 373 20.48 36.42 -1.28
N THR A 374 20.98 35.76 -2.31
CA THR A 374 20.55 35.97 -3.71
C THR A 374 20.30 34.66 -4.46
N GLY A 375 20.16 33.56 -3.72
CA GLY A 375 19.83 32.24 -4.27
C GLY A 375 18.33 32.03 -4.45
N ASN A 376 17.94 31.36 -5.53
CA ASN A 376 16.54 31.04 -5.81
C ASN A 376 16.36 29.55 -6.15
N VAL A 377 15.40 28.91 -5.47
CA VAL A 377 14.85 27.62 -5.84
C VAL A 377 13.39 27.83 -6.23
N GLY A 378 13.05 27.50 -7.47
CA GLY A 378 11.71 27.56 -8.02
C GLY A 378 10.75 26.64 -7.28
N ALA A 379 10.78 25.35 -7.60
CA ALA A 379 9.91 24.33 -7.02
C ALA A 379 10.70 23.13 -6.49
N ILE A 380 10.20 22.52 -5.42
CA ILE A 380 10.69 21.26 -4.86
C ILE A 380 9.51 20.30 -4.75
N ALA A 381 9.57 19.16 -5.43
CA ALA A 381 8.53 18.16 -5.41
C ALA A 381 9.02 16.84 -4.81
N PHE A 382 8.25 16.30 -3.87
CA PHE A 382 8.38 14.96 -3.33
C PHE A 382 7.14 14.16 -3.74
N LYS A 383 7.33 13.11 -4.53
CA LYS A 383 6.25 12.22 -4.98
C LYS A 383 6.58 10.79 -4.59
N GLU A 384 5.65 10.10 -3.94
CA GLU A 384 5.80 8.69 -3.55
C GLU A 384 7.03 8.42 -2.64
N CYS A 385 7.57 9.46 -2.00
CA CYS A 385 8.78 9.35 -1.20
C CYS A 385 8.49 8.81 0.20
N THR A 386 9.48 8.10 0.76
CA THR A 386 9.55 7.83 2.19
C THR A 386 10.65 8.69 2.78
N ILE A 387 10.28 9.62 3.66
CA ILE A 387 11.17 10.59 4.29
C ILE A 387 11.21 10.28 5.77
N ASN A 388 12.37 9.90 6.28
CA ASN A 388 12.57 9.49 7.67
C ASN A 388 13.71 10.29 8.30
N ALA A 389 13.62 10.55 9.60
CA ALA A 389 14.71 11.13 10.38
C ALA A 389 15.28 12.41 9.74
N ILE A 390 14.51 13.51 9.84
CA ILE A 390 14.93 14.85 9.38
C ILE A 390 15.09 15.82 10.55
N GLY A 391 16.22 16.51 10.60
CA GLY A 391 16.68 17.29 11.74
C GLY A 391 16.07 18.68 11.84
N ASN A 392 16.62 19.45 12.79
CA ASN A 392 16.09 20.71 13.30
C ASN A 392 16.04 21.89 12.31
N GLN A 393 16.38 21.69 11.05
CA GLN A 393 16.19 22.67 9.99
C GLN A 393 14.91 22.40 9.18
N GLY A 394 14.27 21.24 9.37
CA GLY A 394 13.10 20.82 8.60
C GLY A 394 13.47 20.29 7.22
N ILE A 395 12.51 19.66 6.54
CA ILE A 395 12.72 19.06 5.20
C ILE A 395 13.23 20.09 4.19
N VAL A 396 12.60 21.26 4.15
CA VAL A 396 13.02 22.39 3.31
C VAL A 396 13.28 23.63 4.17
N SER A 397 14.38 24.33 3.90
CA SER A 397 14.71 25.52 4.69
C SER A 397 15.46 26.61 3.95
N THR A 398 15.30 27.82 4.46
CA THR A 398 16.18 28.96 4.15
C THR A 398 16.95 29.37 5.40
N ASP A 399 18.07 30.07 5.23
CA ASP A 399 18.82 30.64 6.37
C ASP A 399 18.16 31.91 6.96
N GLY A 400 16.97 32.30 6.47
CA GLY A 400 16.25 33.50 6.91
C GLY A 400 16.88 34.82 6.48
N LYS A 401 17.88 34.78 5.59
CA LYS A 401 18.49 35.98 4.98
C LYS A 401 17.59 36.52 3.87
N ASN A 402 17.43 37.85 3.81
CA ASN A 402 16.68 38.52 2.75
C ASN A 402 17.23 38.16 1.37
N GLY A 403 16.36 38.05 0.35
CA GLY A 403 16.73 37.70 -1.03
C GLY A 403 16.95 36.21 -1.33
N ASN A 404 16.81 35.34 -0.32
CA ASN A 404 16.88 33.89 -0.46
C ASN A 404 15.48 33.26 -0.56
N TYR A 405 15.22 32.48 -1.60
CA TYR A 405 13.87 32.01 -1.92
C TYR A 405 13.79 30.50 -2.22
N ILE A 406 12.77 29.86 -1.66
CA ILE A 406 12.20 28.60 -2.12
C ILE A 406 10.73 28.93 -2.39
N ASN A 407 10.23 28.82 -3.63
CA ASN A 407 8.89 29.31 -3.97
C ASN A 407 7.81 28.26 -3.74
N ASP A 408 7.92 27.08 -4.32
CA ASP A 408 6.87 26.07 -4.25
C ASP A 408 7.41 24.76 -3.69
N VAL A 409 6.65 24.15 -2.76
CA VAL A 409 7.02 22.87 -2.16
C VAL A 409 5.80 21.95 -2.16
N SER A 410 5.94 20.77 -2.75
CA SER A 410 4.85 19.80 -2.81
C SER A 410 5.27 18.43 -2.27
N PHE A 411 4.35 17.81 -1.53
CA PHE A 411 4.42 16.42 -1.10
C PHE A 411 3.17 15.71 -1.58
N ASP A 412 3.33 14.65 -2.37
CA ASP A 412 2.23 13.80 -2.84
C ASP A 412 2.56 12.34 -2.63
N GLU A 413 1.60 11.55 -2.14
CA GLU A 413 1.75 10.11 -1.90
C GLU A 413 2.96 9.76 -0.99
N CYS A 414 3.34 10.66 -0.08
CA CYS A 414 4.53 10.49 0.75
C CYS A 414 4.25 9.79 2.09
N THR A 415 5.27 9.12 2.63
CA THR A 415 5.33 8.74 4.05
C THR A 415 6.40 9.56 4.73
N ILE A 416 6.04 10.34 5.75
CA ILE A 416 6.95 11.28 6.41
C ILE A 416 6.97 10.99 7.90
N THR A 417 8.13 10.56 8.42
CA THR A 417 8.27 10.12 9.79
C THR A 417 9.51 10.64 10.49
N ASN A 418 9.45 10.73 11.81
CA ASN A 418 10.59 11.07 12.66
C ASN A 418 11.27 12.39 12.28
N ILE A 419 10.49 13.42 11.96
CA ILE A 419 11.01 14.72 11.52
C ILE A 419 10.89 15.77 12.60
N CYS A 420 11.80 16.74 12.62
CA CYS A 420 11.65 17.93 13.46
C CYS A 420 10.63 18.91 12.88
N GLY A 421 10.57 19.05 11.55
CA GLY A 421 9.67 19.97 10.87
C GLY A 421 9.63 19.76 9.36
N ILE A 422 8.62 20.34 8.71
CA ILE A 422 8.45 20.27 7.25
C ILE A 422 9.18 21.45 6.61
N ALA A 423 8.90 22.67 7.05
CA ALA A 423 9.39 23.88 6.38
C ALA A 423 9.85 24.98 7.36
N ASP A 424 11.01 25.55 7.07
CA ASP A 424 11.55 26.76 7.70
C ASP A 424 11.83 27.85 6.65
N LEU A 425 10.78 28.59 6.29
CA LEU A 425 10.74 29.55 5.17
C LEU A 425 10.24 30.93 5.66
N ARG A 426 11.09 31.67 6.38
CA ARG A 426 10.71 32.87 7.16
C ARG A 426 10.80 34.21 6.43
N ASN A 427 11.31 34.24 5.19
CA ASN A 427 11.62 35.48 4.50
C ASN A 427 10.36 36.04 3.80
N SER A 428 10.07 37.33 3.97
CA SER A 428 8.84 38.01 3.52
C SER A 428 8.74 38.23 2.01
N SER A 429 9.46 37.45 1.21
CA SER A 429 9.26 37.28 -0.23
C SER A 429 9.63 35.87 -0.72
N SER A 430 9.90 34.94 0.22
CA SER A 430 10.08 33.50 -0.06
C SER A 430 8.76 32.78 0.09
N GLY A 431 8.56 31.72 -0.70
CA GLY A 431 7.39 30.86 -0.61
C GLY A 431 6.14 31.48 -1.22
N LYS A 432 5.61 30.82 -2.24
CA LYS A 432 4.30 31.06 -2.82
C LYS A 432 3.30 30.07 -2.26
N SER A 433 3.67 28.78 -2.20
CA SER A 433 2.77 27.75 -1.71
C SER A 433 3.49 26.52 -1.14
N ILE A 434 2.84 25.88 -0.17
CA ILE A 434 3.15 24.51 0.25
C ILE A 434 1.90 23.67 0.03
N SER A 435 2.01 22.57 -0.72
CA SER A 435 0.92 21.62 -0.97
C SER A 435 1.29 20.24 -0.43
N ILE A 436 0.40 19.65 0.35
CA ILE A 436 0.59 18.32 0.92
C ILE A 436 -0.66 17.51 0.60
N THR A 437 -0.52 16.50 -0.24
CA THR A 437 -1.61 15.66 -0.73
C THR A 437 -1.31 14.20 -0.42
N ASN A 438 -2.32 13.41 -0.06
CA ASN A 438 -2.22 11.95 0.08
C ASN A 438 -1.00 11.50 0.91
N THR A 439 -0.70 12.20 2.00
CA THR A 439 0.56 11.99 2.75
C THR A 439 0.28 11.49 4.16
N THR A 440 1.01 10.46 4.59
CA THR A 440 0.96 9.90 5.94
C THR A 440 2.09 10.46 6.79
N PHE A 441 1.76 11.05 7.93
CA PHE A 441 2.70 11.55 8.92
C PHE A 441 2.60 10.72 10.21
N CYS A 442 3.74 10.40 10.81
CA CYS A 442 3.78 9.84 12.17
C CYS A 442 5.11 10.18 12.83
N TYR A 443 5.14 10.39 14.15
CA TYR A 443 6.33 10.87 14.84
C TYR A 443 6.80 12.20 14.25
N ALA A 444 5.84 13.07 13.94
CA ALA A 444 6.04 14.28 13.16
C ALA A 444 5.10 15.40 13.64
N PRO A 445 5.62 16.50 14.18
CA PRO A 445 7.02 16.78 14.45
C PRO A 445 7.52 16.03 15.69
N MET A 446 8.82 16.16 15.94
CA MET A 446 9.43 15.92 17.24
C MET A 446 8.86 16.85 18.32
N GLU A 447 8.75 16.35 19.56
CA GLU A 447 8.38 17.15 20.73
C GLU A 447 9.20 18.44 20.81
N ASN A 448 8.57 19.52 21.28
CA ASN A 448 9.18 20.85 21.40
C ASN A 448 9.76 21.43 20.09
N SER A 449 9.35 20.87 18.93
CA SER A 449 9.70 21.39 17.60
C SER A 449 8.47 21.99 16.89
N PHE A 450 8.66 22.41 15.65
CA PHE A 450 7.63 23.04 14.82
C PHE A 450 7.48 22.34 13.47
N LEU A 451 6.24 22.10 13.01
CA LEU A 451 6.02 21.61 11.64
C LEU A 451 6.30 22.70 10.62
N PHE A 452 5.75 23.89 10.85
CA PHE A 452 5.85 25.02 9.94
C PHE A 452 6.38 26.25 10.65
N ARG A 453 7.53 26.73 10.20
CA ARG A 453 8.04 28.06 10.52
C ARG A 453 8.17 28.85 9.23
N VAL A 454 7.05 29.37 8.77
CA VAL A 454 6.89 29.98 7.44
C VAL A 454 6.48 31.45 7.57
N ASP A 455 6.67 32.23 6.52
CA ASP A 455 6.13 33.59 6.42
C ASP A 455 4.58 33.56 6.29
N PRO A 456 3.82 34.51 6.90
CA PRO A 456 2.36 34.53 6.83
C PRO A 456 1.76 34.59 5.42
N SER A 457 2.53 35.01 4.41
CA SER A 457 2.09 35.05 3.01
C SER A 457 2.07 33.68 2.33
N ILE A 458 2.74 32.67 2.89
CA ILE A 458 2.83 31.32 2.32
C ILE A 458 1.53 30.55 2.60
N ALA A 459 0.77 30.23 1.56
CA ALA A 459 -0.41 29.39 1.69
C ALA A 459 -0.01 27.92 1.90
N VAL A 460 -0.56 27.27 2.92
CA VAL A 460 -0.34 25.83 3.19
C VAL A 460 -1.65 25.06 2.99
N LYS A 461 -1.65 24.18 1.98
CA LYS A 461 -2.78 23.31 1.63
C LYS A 461 -2.47 21.89 2.07
N ILE A 462 -3.42 21.26 2.74
CA ILE A 462 -3.31 19.88 3.25
C ILE A 462 -4.55 19.12 2.80
N GLU A 463 -4.39 18.07 2.02
CA GLU A 463 -5.52 17.33 1.45
C GLU A 463 -5.28 15.81 1.53
N ASN A 464 -6.30 15.07 1.97
CA ASN A 464 -6.24 13.60 2.07
C ASN A 464 -5.04 13.12 2.92
N CYS A 465 -4.71 13.83 4.01
CA CYS A 465 -3.58 13.51 4.87
C CYS A 465 -4.01 12.90 6.21
N VAL A 466 -3.09 12.16 6.82
CA VAL A 466 -3.29 11.62 8.18
C VAL A 466 -2.05 11.86 9.02
N PHE A 467 -2.24 12.32 10.27
CA PHE A 467 -1.17 12.66 11.20
C PHE A 467 -1.26 11.83 12.48
N GLY A 468 -0.23 11.07 12.78
CA GLY A 468 0.02 10.50 14.10
C GLY A 468 0.57 11.51 15.11
N GLY A 469 0.95 10.99 16.27
CA GLY A 469 1.52 11.73 17.39
C GLY A 469 2.96 12.18 17.15
N SER A 470 3.46 12.96 18.10
CA SER A 470 4.81 13.53 18.09
C SER A 470 5.89 12.46 18.30
N MET A 471 7.10 12.72 17.81
CA MET A 471 8.27 11.90 18.15
C MET A 471 8.80 12.30 19.52
N LYS A 472 8.99 11.32 20.40
CA LYS A 472 9.60 11.50 21.72
C LYS A 472 11.05 11.97 21.63
N ILE A 473 11.47 12.77 22.62
CA ILE A 473 12.87 13.14 22.82
C ILE A 473 13.39 12.82 24.22
N ASP A 474 14.70 12.65 24.30
CA ASP A 474 15.46 12.58 25.56
C ASP A 474 16.49 13.71 25.56
N GLY A 475 16.11 14.83 26.18
CA GLY A 475 16.83 16.10 26.02
C GLY A 475 16.75 16.61 24.58
N LYS A 476 17.85 16.51 23.82
CA LYS A 476 17.89 16.83 22.39
C LYS A 476 17.95 15.59 21.50
N LEU A 477 18.02 14.40 22.08
CA LEU A 477 18.18 13.14 21.34
C LEU A 477 16.82 12.63 20.86
N PRO A 478 16.61 12.45 19.55
CA PRO A 478 15.40 11.81 19.02
C PRO A 478 15.28 10.35 19.48
N LYS A 479 14.07 9.94 19.86
CA LYS A 479 13.72 8.53 20.07
C LYS A 479 12.86 8.08 18.90
N PHE A 480 13.51 7.57 17.86
CA PHE A 480 12.85 7.17 16.63
C PHE A 480 11.75 6.14 16.89
N ASN A 481 10.59 6.35 16.26
CA ASN A 481 9.40 5.51 16.39
C ASN A 481 8.81 5.38 17.81
N GLU A 482 9.21 6.25 18.74
CA GLU A 482 8.60 6.36 20.06
C GLU A 482 7.65 7.56 20.13
N LEU A 483 6.44 7.33 20.66
CA LEU A 483 5.45 8.39 20.86
C LEU A 483 5.89 9.33 21.99
N GLY A 484 5.83 10.62 21.71
CA GLY A 484 5.99 11.67 22.69
C GLY A 484 4.78 11.82 23.63
N SER A 485 5.02 12.41 24.79
CA SER A 485 4.02 12.91 25.74
C SER A 485 3.95 14.44 25.82
N GLY A 486 4.91 15.13 25.21
CA GLY A 486 5.03 16.58 25.14
C GLY A 486 4.25 17.18 23.96
N GLY A 487 3.79 18.42 24.15
CA GLY A 487 3.19 19.21 23.08
C GLY A 487 4.20 19.57 21.99
N GLN A 488 3.68 19.83 20.80
CA GLN A 488 4.43 20.35 19.67
C GLN A 488 3.85 21.68 19.19
N ASP A 489 4.58 22.45 18.39
CA ASP A 489 4.01 23.61 17.71
C ASP A 489 3.63 23.21 16.27
N ASP A 490 2.36 23.40 15.89
CA ASP A 490 1.97 23.23 14.48
C ASP A 490 2.64 24.32 13.66
N TYR A 491 2.66 25.54 14.21
CA TYR A 491 3.31 26.68 13.59
C TYR A 491 3.64 27.82 14.58
N THR A 492 4.50 28.74 14.15
CA THR A 492 4.91 29.92 14.94
C THR A 492 4.42 31.24 14.31
N GLY A 493 3.12 31.58 14.41
CA GLY A 493 2.54 32.77 13.74
C GLY A 493 1.01 32.71 13.58
N VAL A 494 0.43 33.47 12.65
CA VAL A 494 -1.00 33.39 12.25
C VAL A 494 -1.03 33.10 10.76
N TYR A 495 -1.62 31.97 10.35
CA TYR A 495 -1.50 31.45 8.99
C TYR A 495 -2.81 30.91 8.44
N PRO A 496 -3.06 31.05 7.13
CA PRO A 496 -4.18 30.43 6.45
C PRO A 496 -3.84 28.97 6.10
N PHE A 497 -4.10 28.03 7.02
CA PHE A 497 -4.12 26.61 6.69
C PHE A 497 -5.45 26.25 6.04
N SER A 498 -5.39 25.51 4.94
CA SER A 498 -6.56 24.94 4.28
C SER A 498 -6.44 23.42 4.29
N SER A 499 -7.10 22.78 5.25
CA SER A 499 -7.18 21.33 5.33
C SER A 499 -8.49 20.79 4.76
N VAL A 500 -8.40 19.77 3.92
CA VAL A 500 -9.53 19.07 3.29
C VAL A 500 -9.34 17.58 3.50
N ASN A 501 -10.40 16.89 3.93
CA ASN A 501 -10.39 15.43 4.15
C ASN A 501 -9.10 14.95 4.86
N SER A 502 -8.71 15.62 5.94
CA SER A 502 -7.43 15.35 6.60
C SER A 502 -7.61 15.21 8.10
N PHE A 503 -6.94 14.23 8.68
CA PHE A 503 -7.18 13.78 10.05
C PHE A 503 -5.91 13.76 10.91
N GLN A 504 -6.11 13.87 12.22
CA GLN A 504 -5.07 13.68 13.22
C GLN A 504 -5.52 12.66 14.28
N ALA A 505 -4.55 11.92 14.82
CA ALA A 505 -4.74 11.09 16.00
C ALA A 505 -5.06 11.93 17.25
N ASN A 506 -5.80 11.36 18.21
CA ASN A 506 -6.24 12.06 19.41
C ASN A 506 -5.11 12.34 20.43
N ASP A 507 -4.00 11.61 20.33
CA ASP A 507 -2.78 11.79 21.12
C ASP A 507 -1.81 12.80 20.46
N ARG A 508 -2.18 13.35 19.30
CA ARG A 508 -1.51 14.50 18.69
C ARG A 508 -2.00 15.80 19.33
N THR A 509 -1.14 16.43 20.12
CA THR A 509 -1.47 17.70 20.79
C THR A 509 -0.55 18.83 20.33
N SER A 510 -1.15 19.97 20.00
CA SER A 510 -0.41 21.19 19.64
C SER A 510 -0.50 22.22 20.75
N SER A 511 0.65 22.75 21.19
CA SER A 511 0.73 23.89 22.12
C SER A 511 0.53 25.23 21.43
N LYS A 512 0.77 25.30 20.12
CA LYS A 512 0.60 26.52 19.31
C LYS A 512 0.09 26.21 17.92
N GLY A 513 -1.02 26.88 17.59
CA GLY A 513 -1.64 26.80 16.29
C GLY A 513 -2.56 25.60 16.13
N SER A 514 -3.24 25.56 14.98
CA SER A 514 -4.04 24.42 14.54
C SER A 514 -3.98 24.30 13.03
N LEU A 515 -3.69 23.11 12.53
CA LEU A 515 -3.74 22.79 11.10
C LEU A 515 -5.18 22.64 10.54
N GLY A 516 -6.22 22.76 11.39
CA GLY A 516 -7.62 22.57 11.00
C GLY A 516 -8.03 21.11 10.73
N LEU A 517 -7.19 20.15 11.12
CA LEU A 517 -7.42 18.72 10.88
C LEU A 517 -8.60 18.19 11.69
N SER A 518 -9.34 17.24 11.11
CA SER A 518 -10.39 16.51 11.81
C SER A 518 -9.78 15.50 12.79
N ASP A 519 -10.43 15.28 13.93
CA ASP A 519 -9.99 14.29 14.90
C ASP A 519 -10.44 12.88 14.46
N SER A 520 -9.50 11.95 14.35
CA SER A 520 -9.76 10.56 13.95
C SER A 520 -10.50 9.75 15.01
N LYS A 521 -10.59 10.26 16.25
CA LYS A 521 -11.10 9.57 17.45
C LYS A 521 -10.29 8.34 17.86
N MET A 522 -9.10 8.16 17.29
CA MET A 522 -8.17 7.07 17.57
C MET A 522 -6.82 7.64 18.01
N SER A 523 -6.14 6.93 18.92
CA SER A 523 -4.73 7.22 19.23
C SER A 523 -3.83 6.74 18.11
N THR A 524 -2.59 7.19 18.06
CA THR A 524 -1.63 6.79 17.03
C THR A 524 -1.44 5.27 16.99
N ALA A 525 -1.39 4.64 18.17
CA ALA A 525 -1.25 3.19 18.30
C ALA A 525 -2.49 2.39 17.86
N THR A 526 -3.67 3.01 17.81
CA THR A 526 -4.92 2.37 17.36
C THR A 526 -5.30 2.75 15.93
N LEU A 527 -4.85 3.92 15.46
CA LEU A 527 -5.04 4.41 14.10
C LEU A 527 -4.20 3.64 13.09
N PHE A 528 -2.97 3.29 13.45
CA PHE A 528 -2.02 2.54 12.62
C PHE A 528 -1.83 1.11 13.15
N THR A 529 -1.58 0.17 12.24
CA THR A 529 -1.43 -1.25 12.57
C THR A 529 -0.22 -1.54 13.45
N ALA A 530 0.96 -1.03 13.10
CA ALA A 530 2.18 -1.17 13.92
C ALA A 530 3.18 -0.03 13.63
N PRO A 531 2.88 1.21 14.07
CA PRO A 531 3.68 2.38 13.72
C PRO A 531 5.12 2.29 14.26
N GLY A 532 5.34 1.59 15.38
CA GLY A 532 6.67 1.38 15.98
C GLY A 532 7.67 0.66 15.08
N THR A 533 7.17 -0.15 14.13
CA THR A 533 7.97 -0.89 13.13
C THR A 533 7.78 -0.32 11.72
N ASN A 534 7.37 0.95 11.61
CA ASN A 534 7.10 1.64 10.34
C ASN A 534 5.95 1.06 9.50
N ASN A 535 5.03 0.31 10.11
CA ASN A 535 3.81 -0.15 9.45
C ASN A 535 2.64 0.79 9.77
N PHE A 536 2.38 1.70 8.84
CA PHE A 536 1.34 2.72 8.97
C PHE A 536 0.02 2.33 8.29
N LYS A 537 -0.21 1.03 8.00
CA LYS A 537 -1.51 0.58 7.49
C LYS A 537 -2.63 1.05 8.42
N LEU A 538 -3.61 1.74 7.86
CA LEU A 538 -4.71 2.33 8.61
C LEU A 538 -5.62 1.23 9.18
N ASN A 539 -6.18 1.51 10.35
CA ASN A 539 -7.20 0.68 10.97
C ASN A 539 -8.46 0.68 10.09
N GLU A 540 -9.02 -0.50 9.81
CA GLU A 540 -10.23 -0.67 9.00
C GLU A 540 -11.46 0.04 9.59
N LEU A 541 -11.50 0.23 10.91
CA LEU A 541 -12.58 0.92 11.62
C LEU A 541 -12.48 2.45 11.53
N PHE A 542 -11.36 2.98 11.07
CA PHE A 542 -11.20 4.42 10.87
C PHE A 542 -11.92 4.86 9.59
N THR A 543 -12.83 5.82 9.69
CA THR A 543 -13.68 6.24 8.56
C THR A 543 -12.91 6.78 7.36
N GLY A 544 -11.67 7.26 7.56
CA GLY A 544 -10.79 7.72 6.48
C GLY A 544 -9.85 6.65 5.92
N CYS A 545 -9.96 5.38 6.35
CA CYS A 545 -8.98 4.33 6.04
C CYS A 545 -8.74 4.11 4.54
N SER A 546 -9.70 4.42 3.68
CA SER A 546 -9.61 4.27 2.22
C SER A 546 -9.34 5.57 1.45
N SER A 547 -9.33 6.74 2.12
CA SER A 547 -9.33 8.05 1.45
C SER A 547 -8.21 9.01 1.87
N VAL A 548 -7.45 8.69 2.93
CA VAL A 548 -6.39 9.58 3.45
C VAL A 548 -5.06 8.87 3.65
N GLY A 549 -3.98 9.65 3.75
CA GLY A 549 -2.61 9.14 3.82
C GLY A 549 -2.09 8.67 2.47
N ALA A 550 -0.84 8.20 2.43
CA ALA A 550 -0.29 7.57 1.24
C ALA A 550 -1.09 6.30 0.91
N SER A 551 -1.41 6.12 -0.36
CA SER A 551 -2.23 5.04 -0.89
C SER A 551 -1.79 3.65 -0.43
N LYS A 552 -0.48 3.41 -0.33
CA LYS A 552 0.10 2.14 0.16
C LYS A 552 -0.31 1.76 1.60
N TRP A 553 -0.77 2.73 2.39
CA TRP A 553 -1.22 2.52 3.77
C TRP A 553 -2.74 2.45 3.93
N ARG A 554 -3.49 2.68 2.84
CA ARG A 554 -4.96 2.65 2.85
C ARG A 554 -5.47 1.22 2.93
N ARG A 555 -6.74 1.09 3.32
CA ARG A 555 -7.49 -0.17 3.38
C ARG A 555 -8.52 -0.27 2.28
#